data_AF-A0A2G6X642-F1
#
_entry.id   AF-A0A2G6X642-F1
#
_cell.length_a   1.000
_cell.length_b   1.000
_cell.length_c   1.000
_cell.angle_alpha   90.00
_cell.angle_beta   90.00
_cell.angle_gamma   90.00
#
_symmetry.space_group_name_H-M   'P 1'
#
loop_
_entity.id
_entity.type
_entity.pdbx_description
1 polymer ?
#
loop_
_entity_poly.entity_id
_entity_poly.type
_entity_poly.pdbx_seq_one_letter_code
_entity_poly.pdbx_strand_id
1 'polypeptide(L)'
;MSPAPVRFHSILLRAGSDAFADNHRAYCARWGYAHRLHAIGTPHNSARTLLVYKYSVVSAALADAPDGTLLVFADDDVAFLAPLPAPAVIGDATHWIAENEHHHRPEGSCFMLRAGPEATALVASVLDRLRVAPDAGTDRWAHRELEGFAAHPHHQLIDGRHYPNLLFARFGHYLPEVSAFVLSFNPTVHIDVQDMRVRSILVAHLNAVLARDGQLYDDLPPAPTGEPGYAVRNPGQPVALLTSYTPNIAGYAALSERNIAAYADHHGYTHHVYRDLPADLRGQVAGNWIKPRLLLKHLAEHAQVAWVDADILIHDRTRPLASILRGRPVALARDVSGYEFNSGFMVFSNTPACITYLERVQALIDDVQDKRGVYASGGDQAFFVAAWAEAGGDAVMPRSDGVSFNSHPALYDGDSFMLHYMGYPDRLRTLVMQHDAQQIARRHAGAPDPATPPNG
;
A
#
# COMPACT_ATOMS: atom_id res chain seq x y z
N MET A 1 26.72 -28.05 -26.44
CA MET A 1 25.61 -28.73 -25.74
C MET A 1 24.54 -27.70 -25.52
N SER A 2 23.28 -27.96 -25.87
CA SER A 2 22.19 -27.04 -25.51
C SER A 2 22.18 -26.89 -23.98
N PRO A 3 22.05 -25.68 -23.44
CA PRO A 3 21.97 -25.49 -22.00
C PRO A 3 20.83 -26.36 -21.44
N ALA A 4 21.07 -27.00 -20.28
CA ALA A 4 20.05 -27.80 -19.62
C ALA A 4 18.78 -26.94 -19.43
N PRO A 5 17.58 -27.47 -19.71
CA PRO A 5 16.35 -26.69 -19.66
C PRO A 5 16.09 -26.18 -18.24
N VAL A 6 15.78 -24.89 -18.10
CA VAL A 6 15.38 -24.30 -16.82
C VAL A 6 13.90 -24.62 -16.57
N ARG A 7 13.57 -25.12 -15.37
CA ARG A 7 12.19 -25.31 -14.92
C ARG A 7 11.84 -24.30 -13.84
N PHE A 8 10.76 -23.57 -14.03
CA PHE A 8 10.27 -22.57 -13.09
C PHE A 8 8.99 -23.06 -12.41
N HIS A 9 8.95 -22.96 -11.09
CA HIS A 9 7.84 -23.39 -10.24
C HIS A 9 7.28 -22.20 -9.48
N SER A 10 6.08 -21.75 -9.86
CA SER A 10 5.30 -20.80 -9.05
C SER A 10 4.54 -21.56 -7.97
N ILE A 11 4.68 -21.16 -6.70
CA ILE A 11 4.00 -21.80 -5.56
C ILE A 11 3.10 -20.77 -4.88
N LEU A 12 1.83 -20.71 -5.27
CA LEU A 12 0.85 -19.78 -4.72
C LEU A 12 0.28 -20.31 -3.40
N LEU A 13 0.56 -19.58 -2.32
CA LEU A 13 0.16 -19.94 -0.96
C LEU A 13 -1.11 -19.21 -0.50
N ARG A 14 -1.56 -18.18 -1.21
CA ARG A 14 -2.82 -17.44 -0.95
C ARG A 14 -3.70 -17.34 -2.18
N ALA A 15 -5.00 -17.16 -1.93
CA ALA A 15 -5.95 -16.72 -2.95
C ALA A 15 -5.66 -15.27 -3.40
N GLY A 16 -6.17 -14.90 -4.59
CA GLY A 16 -6.04 -13.53 -5.13
C GLY A 16 -4.64 -13.16 -5.62
N SER A 17 -3.82 -14.15 -5.96
CA SER A 17 -2.42 -14.00 -6.37
C SER A 17 -2.21 -14.09 -7.90
N ASP A 18 -3.25 -13.88 -8.69
CA ASP A 18 -3.21 -14.01 -10.16
C ASP A 18 -2.18 -13.07 -10.80
N ALA A 19 -2.07 -11.83 -10.31
CA ALA A 19 -1.07 -10.88 -10.80
C ALA A 19 0.37 -11.40 -10.63
N PHE A 20 0.65 -12.11 -9.54
CA PHE A 20 1.95 -12.74 -9.30
C PHE A 20 2.17 -13.94 -10.24
N ALA A 21 1.15 -14.76 -10.44
CA ALA A 21 1.20 -15.87 -11.40
C ALA A 21 1.48 -15.37 -12.83
N ASP A 22 0.86 -14.26 -13.23
CA ASP A 22 1.07 -13.61 -14.51
C ASP A 22 2.49 -13.04 -14.63
N ASN A 23 3.01 -12.44 -13.56
CA ASN A 23 4.38 -11.94 -13.50
C ASN A 23 5.40 -13.09 -13.71
N HIS A 24 5.21 -14.20 -13.00
CA HIS A 24 6.04 -15.39 -13.15
C HIS A 24 5.95 -15.99 -14.55
N ARG A 25 4.74 -16.06 -15.13
CA ARG A 25 4.53 -16.57 -16.48
C ARG A 25 5.23 -15.69 -17.52
N ALA A 26 5.15 -14.37 -17.38
CA ALA A 26 5.83 -13.42 -18.26
C ALA A 26 7.36 -13.57 -18.17
N TYR A 27 7.91 -13.73 -16.97
CA TYR A 27 9.33 -14.02 -16.77
C TYR A 27 9.76 -15.32 -17.47
N CYS A 28 8.98 -16.40 -17.33
CA CYS A 28 9.25 -17.66 -18.01
C CYS A 28 9.19 -17.53 -19.52
N ALA A 29 8.16 -16.85 -20.05
CA ALA A 29 7.98 -16.63 -21.48
C ALA A 29 9.14 -15.84 -22.09
N ARG A 30 9.64 -14.80 -21.39
CA ARG A 30 10.77 -13.98 -21.83
C ARG A 30 12.04 -14.79 -22.07
N TRP A 31 12.28 -15.84 -21.28
CA TRP A 31 13.51 -16.65 -21.34
C TRP A 31 13.32 -18.08 -21.82
N GLY A 32 12.10 -18.47 -22.24
CA GLY A 32 11.80 -19.81 -22.72
C GLY A 32 11.86 -20.90 -21.63
N TYR A 33 11.57 -20.56 -20.38
CA TYR A 33 11.58 -21.52 -19.27
C TYR A 33 10.30 -22.35 -19.23
N ALA A 34 10.41 -23.63 -18.84
CA ALA A 34 9.25 -24.47 -18.60
C ALA A 34 8.56 -24.05 -17.31
N HIS A 35 7.33 -23.53 -17.39
CA HIS A 35 6.58 -23.03 -16.24
C HIS A 35 5.62 -24.08 -15.68
N ARG A 36 5.65 -24.29 -14.36
CA ARG A 36 4.67 -25.06 -13.60
C ARG A 36 4.07 -24.20 -12.49
N LEU A 37 2.74 -24.19 -12.40
CA LEU A 37 2.00 -23.49 -11.36
C LEU A 37 1.49 -24.49 -10.33
N HIS A 38 1.75 -24.20 -9.06
CA HIS A 38 1.24 -24.95 -7.90
C HIS A 38 0.43 -23.97 -7.06
N ALA A 39 -0.83 -24.28 -6.80
CA ALA A 39 -1.69 -23.46 -5.96
C ALA A 39 -2.28 -24.34 -4.85
N ILE A 40 -2.16 -23.89 -3.59
CA ILE A 40 -2.76 -24.60 -2.47
C ILE A 40 -4.27 -24.36 -2.44
N GLY A 41 -5.06 -25.44 -2.31
CA GLY A 41 -6.52 -25.34 -2.23
C GLY A 41 -7.04 -24.78 -0.89
N THR A 42 -6.19 -24.67 0.12
CA THR A 42 -6.53 -24.24 1.48
C THR A 42 -5.55 -23.17 2.00
N PRO A 43 -5.64 -21.92 1.49
CA PRO A 43 -4.69 -20.85 1.82
C PRO A 43 -4.78 -20.34 3.28
N HIS A 44 -5.81 -20.75 4.03
CA HIS A 44 -6.03 -20.37 5.43
C HIS A 44 -5.30 -21.28 6.45
N ASN A 45 -4.44 -22.17 5.97
CA ASN A 45 -3.64 -23.02 6.84
C ASN A 45 -2.62 -22.22 7.66
N SER A 46 -2.11 -22.85 8.74
CA SER A 46 -1.02 -22.26 9.54
C SER A 46 0.20 -21.95 8.68
N ALA A 47 0.98 -20.93 9.08
CA ALA A 47 2.22 -20.56 8.39
C ALA A 47 3.15 -21.78 8.19
N ARG A 48 3.29 -22.62 9.22
CA ARG A 48 4.06 -23.87 9.14
C ARG A 48 3.52 -24.82 8.08
N THR A 49 2.21 -25.04 8.03
CA THR A 49 1.60 -25.94 7.03
C THR A 49 1.82 -25.43 5.61
N LEU A 50 1.70 -24.11 5.39
CA LEU A 50 2.00 -23.49 4.10
C LEU A 50 3.48 -23.67 3.70
N LEU A 51 4.42 -23.51 4.64
CA LEU A 51 5.83 -23.78 4.38
C LEU A 51 6.10 -25.27 4.10
N VAL A 52 5.50 -26.18 4.86
CA VAL A 52 5.61 -27.64 4.60
C VAL A 52 5.11 -27.97 3.20
N TYR A 53 3.97 -27.43 2.79
CA TYR A 53 3.48 -27.58 1.41
C TYR A 53 4.50 -27.06 0.38
N LYS A 54 4.98 -25.83 0.56
CA LYS A 54 5.98 -25.20 -0.32
C LYS A 54 7.22 -26.08 -0.50
N TYR A 55 7.88 -26.48 0.59
CA TYR A 55 9.10 -27.27 0.49
C TYR A 55 8.85 -28.73 0.09
N SER A 56 7.62 -29.26 0.28
CA SER A 56 7.23 -30.56 -0.29
C SER A 56 7.10 -30.49 -1.81
N VAL A 57 6.54 -29.40 -2.36
CA VAL A 57 6.52 -29.14 -3.81
C VAL A 57 7.93 -29.02 -4.36
N VAL A 58 8.82 -28.31 -3.65
CA VAL A 58 10.24 -28.19 -4.03
C VAL A 58 10.93 -29.57 -4.04
N SER A 59 10.72 -30.38 -3.01
CA SER A 59 11.26 -31.74 -2.92
C SER A 59 10.78 -32.63 -4.06
N ALA A 60 9.47 -32.59 -4.38
CA ALA A 60 8.91 -33.33 -5.51
C ALA A 60 9.48 -32.86 -6.86
N ALA A 61 9.69 -31.55 -7.03
CA ALA A 61 10.30 -30.98 -8.23
C ALA A 61 11.76 -31.42 -8.42
N LEU A 62 12.53 -31.50 -7.34
CA LEU A 62 13.91 -32.02 -7.35
C LEU A 62 13.95 -33.50 -7.74
N ALA A 63 13.03 -34.32 -7.22
CA ALA A 63 12.97 -35.74 -7.53
C ALA A 63 12.58 -36.03 -8.99
N ASP A 64 11.79 -35.15 -9.62
CA ASP A 64 11.34 -35.25 -11.03
C ASP A 64 12.34 -34.65 -12.03
N ALA A 65 13.39 -33.97 -11.56
CA ALA A 65 14.34 -33.26 -12.41
C ALA A 65 15.61 -34.09 -12.64
N PRO A 66 16.12 -34.18 -13.88
CA PRO A 66 17.45 -34.74 -14.15
C PRO A 66 18.54 -33.97 -13.41
N ASP A 67 19.63 -34.65 -13.02
CA ASP A 67 20.80 -34.03 -12.40
C ASP A 67 21.32 -32.81 -13.18
N GLY A 68 21.65 -31.75 -12.46
CA GLY A 68 22.13 -30.48 -13.00
C GLY A 68 21.05 -29.56 -13.58
N THR A 69 19.78 -30.00 -13.66
CA THR A 69 18.66 -29.13 -14.08
C THR A 69 18.55 -27.93 -13.16
N LEU A 70 18.49 -26.71 -13.73
CA LEU A 70 18.24 -25.50 -12.95
C LEU A 70 16.74 -25.37 -12.65
N LEU A 71 16.40 -25.38 -11.37
CA LEU A 71 15.06 -25.15 -10.86
C LEU A 71 14.97 -23.76 -10.23
N VAL A 72 13.96 -22.99 -10.60
CA VAL A 72 13.65 -21.69 -10.00
C VAL A 72 12.32 -21.80 -9.27
N PHE A 73 12.26 -21.34 -8.03
CA PHE A 73 11.06 -21.33 -7.20
C PHE A 73 10.71 -19.90 -6.83
N ALA A 74 9.44 -19.54 -6.96
CA ALA A 74 8.90 -18.26 -6.54
C ALA A 74 7.49 -18.44 -5.96
N ASP A 75 7.19 -17.80 -4.84
CA ASP A 75 5.84 -17.79 -4.27
C ASP A 75 5.11 -16.46 -4.52
N ASP A 76 3.90 -16.33 -3.99
CA ASP A 76 3.06 -15.14 -4.15
C ASP A 76 3.50 -13.95 -3.26
N ASP A 77 4.67 -14.02 -2.61
CA ASP A 77 5.31 -12.89 -1.92
C ASP A 77 6.46 -12.27 -2.75
N VAL A 78 6.64 -12.62 -4.03
CA VAL A 78 7.70 -12.04 -4.88
C VAL A 78 7.25 -11.73 -6.31
N ALA A 79 7.74 -10.64 -6.90
CA ALA A 79 7.58 -10.33 -8.33
C ALA A 79 8.92 -9.97 -8.98
N PHE A 80 9.12 -10.33 -10.25
CA PHE A 80 10.29 -9.98 -11.05
C PHE A 80 10.20 -8.53 -11.53
N LEU A 81 11.23 -7.74 -11.24
CA LEU A 81 11.33 -6.32 -11.62
C LEU A 81 12.31 -6.13 -12.78
N ALA A 82 13.56 -6.54 -12.62
CA ALA A 82 14.53 -6.65 -13.71
C ALA A 82 14.67 -8.12 -14.07
N PRO A 83 13.98 -8.63 -15.11
CA PRO A 83 13.90 -10.06 -15.40
C PRO A 83 15.22 -10.58 -16.01
N LEU A 84 16.27 -10.72 -15.21
CA LEU A 84 17.57 -11.31 -15.60
C LEU A 84 17.43 -12.80 -15.90
N PRO A 85 18.24 -13.40 -16.81
CA PRO A 85 18.19 -14.83 -17.03
C PRO A 85 18.69 -15.59 -15.79
N ALA A 86 17.93 -16.57 -15.31
CA ALA A 86 18.25 -17.35 -14.11
C ALA A 86 19.68 -17.95 -14.11
N PRO A 87 20.21 -18.49 -15.23
CA PRO A 87 21.60 -18.94 -15.28
C PRO A 87 22.63 -17.85 -14.97
N ALA A 88 22.37 -16.59 -15.32
CA ALA A 88 23.26 -15.48 -15.01
C ALA A 88 23.17 -15.05 -13.53
N VAL A 89 22.02 -15.24 -12.90
CA VAL A 89 21.82 -14.92 -11.47
C VAL A 89 22.53 -15.94 -10.57
N ILE A 90 22.32 -17.24 -10.82
CA ILE A 90 22.94 -18.30 -9.99
C ILE A 90 24.43 -18.52 -10.32
N GLY A 91 24.87 -18.23 -11.55
CA GLY A 91 26.22 -18.56 -11.99
C GLY A 91 26.52 -20.06 -11.86
N ASP A 92 27.72 -20.41 -11.37
CA ASP A 92 28.12 -21.81 -11.18
C ASP A 92 27.69 -22.40 -9.82
N ALA A 93 26.98 -21.63 -8.99
CA ALA A 93 26.54 -22.09 -7.68
C ALA A 93 25.52 -23.24 -7.76
N THR A 94 25.49 -24.07 -6.72
CA THR A 94 24.54 -25.19 -6.55
C THR A 94 23.16 -24.69 -6.10
N HIS A 95 23.13 -23.60 -5.33
CA HIS A 95 21.92 -22.86 -4.97
C HIS A 95 22.17 -21.35 -5.00
N TRP A 96 21.07 -20.60 -5.13
CA TRP A 96 21.05 -19.16 -4.95
C TRP A 96 19.80 -18.75 -4.17
N ILE A 97 19.97 -17.88 -3.19
CA ILE A 97 18.89 -17.27 -2.41
C ILE A 97 19.35 -15.88 -1.99
N ALA A 98 18.50 -14.88 -2.12
CA ALA A 98 18.83 -13.53 -1.67
C ALA A 98 18.79 -13.43 -0.14
N GLU A 99 19.61 -12.57 0.45
CA GLU A 99 19.49 -12.18 1.85
C GLU A 99 18.39 -11.12 2.01
N ASN A 100 17.63 -11.18 3.11
CA ASN A 100 16.69 -10.11 3.49
C ASN A 100 17.43 -8.99 4.24
N GLU A 101 17.32 -7.74 3.77
CA GLU A 101 18.00 -6.57 4.35
C GLU A 101 17.64 -6.32 5.83
N HIS A 102 16.43 -6.69 6.28
CA HIS A 102 15.97 -6.35 7.63
C HIS A 102 16.51 -7.29 8.70
N HIS A 103 16.53 -8.59 8.41
CA HIS A 103 16.86 -9.61 9.40
C HIS A 103 18.11 -10.44 9.05
N HIS A 104 18.77 -10.15 7.92
CA HIS A 104 20.02 -10.81 7.48
C HIS A 104 19.91 -12.35 7.42
N ARG A 105 18.73 -12.87 7.05
CA ARG A 105 18.49 -14.30 6.79
C ARG A 105 18.13 -14.51 5.32
N PRO A 106 18.22 -15.74 4.79
CA PRO A 106 17.76 -16.03 3.44
C PRO A 106 16.27 -15.66 3.24
N GLU A 107 15.96 -15.03 2.11
CA GLU A 107 14.62 -14.62 1.68
C GLU A 107 14.00 -15.75 0.86
N GLY A 108 13.12 -16.53 1.48
CA GLY A 108 12.60 -17.76 0.91
C GLY A 108 11.60 -17.54 -0.23
N SER A 109 11.10 -16.33 -0.46
CA SER A 109 10.08 -16.06 -1.49
C SER A 109 10.56 -16.33 -2.93
N CYS A 110 11.86 -16.16 -3.24
CA CYS A 110 12.47 -16.56 -4.50
C CYS A 110 13.86 -17.19 -4.30
N PHE A 111 14.08 -18.38 -4.87
CA PHE A 111 15.37 -19.05 -4.82
C PHE A 111 15.57 -20.01 -6.00
N MET A 112 16.82 -20.43 -6.21
CA MET A 112 17.22 -21.31 -7.30
C MET A 112 18.04 -22.49 -6.77
N LEU A 113 17.85 -23.66 -7.36
CA LEU A 113 18.56 -24.90 -7.03
C LEU A 113 18.99 -25.60 -8.30
N ARG A 114 20.19 -26.17 -8.31
CA ARG A 114 20.59 -27.18 -9.31
C ARG A 114 20.23 -28.56 -8.78
N ALA A 115 19.41 -29.30 -9.51
CA ALA A 115 18.98 -30.64 -9.13
C ALA A 115 20.19 -31.56 -8.92
N GLY A 116 20.18 -32.31 -7.83
CA GLY A 116 21.25 -33.21 -7.42
C GLY A 116 21.28 -33.43 -5.91
N PRO A 117 22.19 -34.28 -5.41
CA PRO A 117 22.20 -34.71 -4.02
C PRO A 117 22.28 -33.57 -2.99
N GLU A 118 23.01 -32.50 -3.31
CA GLU A 118 23.17 -31.35 -2.42
C GLU A 118 21.86 -30.57 -2.25
N ALA A 119 21.17 -30.26 -3.34
CA ALA A 119 19.87 -29.58 -3.29
C ALA A 119 18.81 -30.45 -2.58
N THR A 120 18.83 -31.76 -2.82
CA THR A 120 17.94 -32.71 -2.12
C THR A 120 18.21 -32.72 -0.61
N ALA A 121 19.47 -32.78 -0.19
CA ALA A 121 19.84 -32.75 1.22
C ALA A 121 19.47 -31.42 1.89
N LEU A 122 19.67 -30.29 1.19
CA LEU A 122 19.28 -28.97 1.64
C LEU A 122 17.78 -28.92 1.94
N VAL A 123 16.93 -29.30 0.99
CA VAL A 123 15.47 -29.26 1.13
C VAL A 123 14.96 -30.26 2.18
N ALA A 124 15.57 -31.45 2.26
CA ALA A 124 15.27 -32.42 3.32
C ALA A 124 15.53 -31.82 4.72
N SER A 125 16.64 -31.11 4.91
CA SER A 125 16.95 -30.47 6.19
C SER A 125 15.93 -29.36 6.56
N VAL A 126 15.40 -28.63 5.58
CA VAL A 126 14.34 -27.64 5.79
C VAL A 126 13.06 -28.33 6.26
N LEU A 127 12.66 -29.41 5.58
CA LEU A 127 11.48 -30.19 5.97
C LEU A 127 11.62 -30.79 7.37
N ASP A 128 12.80 -31.26 7.75
CA ASP A 128 13.07 -31.76 9.10
C ASP A 128 12.95 -30.68 10.18
N ARG A 129 13.43 -29.46 9.91
CA ARG A 129 13.24 -28.32 10.83
C ARG A 129 11.77 -27.96 10.97
N LEU A 130 11.02 -27.91 9.86
CA LEU A 130 9.59 -27.63 9.86
C LEU A 130 8.77 -28.73 10.55
N ARG A 131 9.21 -29.99 10.50
CA ARG A 131 8.56 -31.11 11.16
C ARG A 131 8.44 -30.91 12.67
N VAL A 132 9.47 -30.32 13.31
CA VAL A 132 9.50 -30.07 14.76
C VAL A 132 9.18 -28.63 15.16
N ALA A 133 8.99 -27.73 14.20
CA ALA A 133 8.63 -26.34 14.46
C ALA A 133 7.22 -26.22 15.08
N PRO A 134 7.02 -25.35 16.09
CA PRO A 134 5.70 -25.09 16.65
C PRO A 134 4.88 -24.20 15.72
N ASP A 135 3.58 -24.47 15.57
CA ASP A 135 2.67 -23.64 14.76
C ASP A 135 2.62 -22.18 15.26
N ALA A 136 2.49 -21.97 16.58
CA ALA A 136 2.33 -20.63 17.19
C ALA A 136 3.58 -19.73 17.08
N GLY A 137 4.74 -20.28 16.74
CA GLY A 137 6.00 -19.53 16.60
C GLY A 137 6.57 -19.54 15.18
N THR A 138 5.86 -20.18 14.23
CA THR A 138 6.31 -20.21 12.84
C THR A 138 5.82 -18.97 12.13
N ASP A 139 6.77 -18.18 11.68
CA ASP A 139 6.56 -17.01 10.86
C ASP A 139 7.12 -17.32 9.46
N ARG A 140 6.24 -17.38 8.47
CA ARG A 140 6.60 -17.68 7.08
C ARG A 140 7.46 -16.61 6.42
N TRP A 141 7.51 -15.41 7.01
CA TRP A 141 8.24 -14.26 6.50
C TRP A 141 9.59 -14.06 7.20
N ALA A 142 9.75 -14.62 8.41
CA ALA A 142 11.05 -14.62 9.10
C ALA A 142 12.05 -15.64 8.52
N HIS A 143 11.56 -16.60 7.70
CA HIS A 143 12.35 -17.63 7.03
C HIS A 143 13.34 -18.37 7.94
N ARG A 144 12.94 -18.65 9.18
CA ARG A 144 13.80 -19.30 10.20
C ARG A 144 14.20 -20.72 9.79
N GLU A 145 13.38 -21.38 8.98
CA GLU A 145 13.68 -22.71 8.45
C GLU A 145 14.94 -22.71 7.57
N LEU A 146 15.30 -21.57 6.98
CA LEU A 146 16.48 -21.39 6.13
C LEU A 146 17.72 -20.90 6.88
N GLU A 147 17.65 -20.71 8.19
CA GLU A 147 18.75 -20.15 8.98
C GLU A 147 20.04 -20.98 8.87
N GLY A 148 21.16 -20.30 8.63
CA GLY A 148 22.47 -20.94 8.41
C GLY A 148 22.74 -21.39 6.97
N PHE A 149 21.81 -21.21 6.03
CA PHE A 149 22.13 -21.37 4.61
C PHE A 149 22.86 -20.14 4.07
N ALA A 150 23.79 -20.38 3.15
CA ALA A 150 24.47 -19.30 2.44
C ALA A 150 23.46 -18.53 1.58
N ALA A 151 23.45 -17.21 1.71
CA ALA A 151 22.63 -16.29 0.93
C ALA A 151 23.51 -15.27 0.19
N HIS A 152 23.03 -14.83 -0.96
CA HIS A 152 23.59 -13.71 -1.70
C HIS A 152 23.33 -12.41 -0.91
N PRO A 153 24.37 -11.70 -0.44
CA PRO A 153 24.19 -10.53 0.42
C PRO A 153 23.33 -9.44 -0.23
N HIS A 154 22.39 -8.86 0.51
CA HIS A 154 21.40 -7.91 -0.04
C HIS A 154 22.04 -6.67 -0.70
N HIS A 155 23.24 -6.28 -0.26
CA HIS A 155 23.99 -5.13 -0.77
C HIS A 155 24.94 -5.48 -1.94
N GLN A 156 25.15 -6.76 -2.23
CA GLN A 156 26.03 -7.19 -3.31
C GLN A 156 25.24 -7.25 -4.61
N LEU A 157 25.65 -6.46 -5.60
CA LEU A 157 24.96 -6.41 -6.89
C LEU A 157 25.18 -7.69 -7.72
N ILE A 158 24.12 -8.20 -8.34
CA ILE A 158 24.16 -9.16 -9.44
C ILE A 158 24.70 -8.43 -10.67
N ASP A 159 25.75 -9.00 -11.26
CA ASP A 159 26.41 -8.50 -12.47
C ASP A 159 26.84 -7.02 -12.37
N GLY A 160 27.15 -6.57 -11.14
CA GLY A 160 27.56 -5.20 -10.85
C GLY A 160 26.47 -4.13 -11.02
N ARG A 161 25.21 -4.51 -11.27
CA ARG A 161 24.14 -3.58 -11.66
C ARG A 161 22.83 -3.73 -10.87
N HIS A 162 22.43 -4.94 -10.51
CA HIS A 162 21.11 -5.20 -9.97
C HIS A 162 21.18 -5.68 -8.53
N TYR A 163 20.40 -5.09 -7.63
CA TYR A 163 20.22 -5.68 -6.30
C TYR A 163 19.53 -7.05 -6.41
N PRO A 164 19.85 -8.03 -5.55
CA PRO A 164 19.28 -9.36 -5.63
C PRO A 164 17.78 -9.38 -5.31
N ASN A 165 17.37 -8.56 -4.35
CA ASN A 165 15.98 -8.34 -3.97
C ASN A 165 15.81 -6.90 -3.43
N LEU A 166 14.61 -6.36 -3.53
CA LEU A 166 14.21 -5.15 -2.80
C LEU A 166 12.99 -5.47 -1.94
N LEU A 167 13.05 -5.12 -0.66
CA LEU A 167 11.90 -5.25 0.22
C LEU A 167 10.87 -4.17 -0.12
N PHE A 168 9.59 -4.55 -0.14
CA PHE A 168 8.45 -3.70 -0.48
C PHE A 168 8.19 -2.56 0.55
N ALA A 169 9.15 -2.22 1.39
CA ALA A 169 8.88 -1.60 2.69
C ALA A 169 9.85 -0.48 3.10
N ARG A 170 10.48 0.20 2.16
CA ARG A 170 11.30 1.40 2.46
C ARG A 170 11.11 2.55 1.48
N PHE A 171 9.97 2.65 0.81
CA PHE A 171 9.82 3.64 -0.27
C PHE A 171 9.45 5.05 0.24
N GLY A 172 10.33 5.65 1.03
CA GLY A 172 10.48 7.10 1.06
C GLY A 172 11.26 7.52 -0.19
N HIS A 173 10.57 7.66 -1.33
CA HIS A 173 11.12 8.12 -2.61
C HIS A 173 12.18 7.14 -3.23
N TYR A 174 12.42 7.18 -4.55
CA TYR A 174 13.56 6.50 -5.24
C TYR A 174 13.49 5.02 -5.70
N LEU A 175 12.30 4.42 -5.91
CA LEU A 175 12.24 3.20 -6.75
C LEU A 175 12.75 3.32 -8.21
N PRO A 176 12.61 4.44 -8.95
CA PRO A 176 13.01 4.47 -10.36
C PRO A 176 14.53 4.33 -10.58
N GLU A 177 15.36 4.62 -9.57
CA GLU A 177 16.83 4.64 -9.71
C GLU A 177 17.48 3.31 -9.31
N VAL A 178 16.79 2.47 -8.55
CA VAL A 178 17.32 1.22 -8.03
C VAL A 178 16.82 0.06 -8.86
N SER A 179 17.72 -0.57 -9.62
CA SER A 179 17.40 -1.78 -10.37
C SER A 179 17.60 -3.01 -9.49
N ALA A 180 16.61 -3.91 -9.45
CA ALA A 180 16.71 -5.16 -8.72
C ALA A 180 16.08 -6.31 -9.48
N PHE A 181 16.59 -7.52 -9.24
CA PHE A 181 16.08 -8.73 -9.87
C PHE A 181 14.62 -8.99 -9.47
N VAL A 182 14.33 -8.99 -8.16
CA VAL A 182 12.97 -9.19 -7.65
C VAL A 182 12.55 -8.13 -6.62
N LEU A 183 11.24 -7.89 -6.53
CA LEU A 183 10.56 -7.21 -5.44
C LEU A 183 10.01 -8.25 -4.46
N SER A 184 10.47 -8.22 -3.21
CA SER A 184 9.95 -9.05 -2.12
C SER A 184 8.87 -8.29 -1.36
N PHE A 185 7.69 -8.91 -1.24
CA PHE A 185 6.53 -8.43 -0.49
C PHE A 185 6.51 -8.99 0.95
N ASN A 186 7.69 -9.29 1.50
CA ASN A 186 7.84 -9.69 2.88
C ASN A 186 7.38 -8.56 3.84
N PRO A 187 6.40 -8.81 4.73
CA PRO A 187 5.80 -7.83 5.62
C PRO A 187 6.61 -7.54 6.88
N THR A 188 7.76 -8.18 7.13
CA THR A 188 8.57 -7.99 8.37
C THR A 188 9.01 -6.55 8.62
N VAL A 189 8.82 -5.67 7.65
CA VAL A 189 9.23 -4.26 7.66
C VAL A 189 8.04 -3.29 7.70
N HIS A 190 6.80 -3.75 7.52
CA HIS A 190 5.56 -2.97 7.73
C HIS A 190 4.41 -3.88 8.16
N ILE A 191 4.05 -3.83 9.44
CA ILE A 191 2.97 -4.66 10.00
C ILE A 191 1.58 -4.14 9.57
N ASP A 192 1.44 -2.83 9.32
CA ASP A 192 0.10 -2.19 9.17
C ASP A 192 -0.26 -1.78 7.72
N VAL A 193 0.61 -2.05 6.75
CA VAL A 193 0.56 -1.47 5.39
C VAL A 193 0.25 -2.54 4.33
N GLN A 194 -0.01 -3.78 4.75
CA GLN A 194 -0.02 -4.96 3.89
C GLN A 194 -1.44 -5.36 3.51
N ASP A 195 -1.88 -4.88 2.35
CA ASP A 195 -3.13 -5.26 1.70
C ASP A 195 -2.80 -6.07 0.43
N MET A 196 -3.30 -7.31 0.32
CA MET A 196 -3.12 -8.14 -0.89
C MET A 196 -3.66 -7.46 -2.15
N ARG A 197 -4.73 -6.68 -2.04
CA ARG A 197 -5.27 -5.91 -3.17
C ARG A 197 -4.26 -4.87 -3.64
N VAL A 198 -3.63 -4.12 -2.74
CA VAL A 198 -2.59 -3.13 -3.07
C VAL A 198 -1.40 -3.79 -3.75
N ARG A 199 -0.95 -4.94 -3.22
CA ARG A 199 0.12 -5.73 -3.86
C ARG A 199 -0.27 -6.17 -5.27
N SER A 200 -1.48 -6.71 -5.44
CA SER A 200 -1.98 -7.13 -6.74
C SER A 200 -2.13 -5.98 -7.74
N ILE A 201 -2.56 -4.79 -7.29
CA ILE A 201 -2.59 -3.58 -8.13
C ILE A 201 -1.18 -3.22 -8.60
N LEU A 202 -0.20 -3.23 -7.69
CA LEU A 202 1.19 -2.92 -8.06
C LEU A 202 1.76 -3.94 -9.03
N VAL A 203 1.58 -5.24 -8.78
CA VAL A 203 2.13 -6.29 -9.63
C VAL A 203 1.43 -6.32 -10.99
N ALA A 204 0.12 -6.08 -11.05
CA ALA A 204 -0.60 -5.96 -12.32
C ALA A 204 -0.07 -4.77 -13.15
N HIS A 205 0.19 -3.63 -12.50
CA HIS A 205 0.81 -2.49 -13.16
C HIS A 205 2.24 -2.79 -13.62
N LEU A 206 3.06 -3.41 -12.77
CA LEU A 206 4.41 -3.87 -13.12
C LEU A 206 4.38 -4.80 -14.34
N ASN A 207 3.47 -5.76 -14.41
CA ASN A 207 3.32 -6.65 -15.55
C ASN A 207 3.01 -5.87 -16.83
N ALA A 208 2.09 -4.90 -16.77
CA ALA A 208 1.76 -4.06 -17.91
C ALA A 208 2.97 -3.24 -18.38
N VAL A 209 3.74 -2.68 -17.45
CA VAL A 209 4.97 -1.91 -17.73
C VAL A 209 6.03 -2.80 -18.37
N LEU A 210 6.31 -3.98 -17.81
CA LEU A 210 7.31 -4.90 -18.32
C LEU A 210 6.95 -5.45 -19.70
N ALA A 211 5.66 -5.65 -19.99
CA ALA A 211 5.19 -6.08 -21.30
C ALA A 211 5.50 -5.08 -22.42
N ARG A 212 5.76 -3.81 -22.09
CA ARG A 212 6.18 -2.74 -23.02
C ARG A 212 7.62 -2.27 -22.79
N ASP A 213 8.42 -3.02 -22.02
CA ASP A 213 9.79 -2.67 -21.63
C ASP A 213 9.93 -1.24 -21.03
N GLY A 214 8.93 -0.79 -20.25
CA GLY A 214 8.94 0.50 -19.56
C GLY A 214 9.54 0.47 -18.14
N GLN A 215 9.52 1.61 -17.43
CA GLN A 215 9.85 1.67 -16.00
C GLN A 215 8.59 1.78 -15.13
N LEU A 216 8.68 1.28 -13.90
CA LEU A 216 7.54 1.05 -13.00
C LEU A 216 6.62 2.27 -12.82
N TYR A 217 7.15 3.50 -12.89
CA TYR A 217 6.40 4.72 -12.61
C TYR A 217 6.32 5.70 -13.78
N ASP A 218 6.65 5.27 -15.00
CA ASP A 218 6.62 6.15 -16.17
C ASP A 218 5.20 6.60 -16.53
N ASP A 219 4.18 5.80 -16.22
CA ASP A 219 2.79 6.08 -16.60
C ASP A 219 1.96 6.73 -15.47
N LEU A 220 2.60 7.15 -14.38
CA LEU A 220 1.89 7.90 -13.35
C LEU A 220 1.43 9.25 -13.90
N PRO A 221 0.21 9.69 -13.59
CA PRO A 221 -0.31 10.96 -14.07
C PRO A 221 0.59 12.10 -13.62
N PRO A 222 0.96 13.02 -14.54
CA PRO A 222 1.74 14.19 -14.15
C PRO A 222 0.91 15.08 -13.24
N ALA A 223 1.59 15.84 -12.38
CA ALA A 223 0.94 16.89 -11.61
C ALA A 223 0.30 17.92 -12.56
N PRO A 224 -0.97 18.32 -12.33
CA PRO A 224 -1.57 19.39 -13.11
C PRO A 224 -0.80 20.69 -12.90
N THR A 225 -0.75 21.52 -13.96
CA THR A 225 -0.08 22.83 -13.93
C THR A 225 -1.05 23.92 -14.39
N GLY A 226 -0.85 25.16 -13.91
CA GLY A 226 -1.62 26.33 -14.35
C GLY A 226 -2.96 26.57 -13.64
N GLU A 227 -3.38 25.69 -12.74
CA GLU A 227 -4.58 25.89 -11.91
C GLU A 227 -4.35 26.98 -10.84
N PRO A 228 -5.39 27.77 -10.48
CA PRO A 228 -5.27 28.75 -9.41
C PRO A 228 -5.03 28.06 -8.06
N GLY A 229 -4.22 28.72 -7.21
CA GLY A 229 -3.85 28.20 -5.89
C GLY A 229 -5.03 28.04 -4.92
N TYR A 230 -6.12 28.77 -5.15
CA TYR A 230 -7.39 28.59 -4.45
C TYR A 230 -8.54 28.60 -5.45
N ALA A 231 -9.49 27.69 -5.26
CA ALA A 231 -10.73 27.63 -6.01
C ALA A 231 -11.89 27.24 -5.09
N VAL A 232 -13.10 27.68 -5.44
CA VAL A 232 -14.34 27.25 -4.80
C VAL A 232 -15.32 26.76 -5.85
N ARG A 233 -15.94 25.61 -5.62
CA ARG A 233 -17.03 25.07 -6.42
C ARG A 233 -18.32 25.12 -5.62
N ASN A 234 -19.41 25.50 -6.29
CA ASN A 234 -20.75 25.61 -5.71
C ASN A 234 -20.78 26.40 -4.38
N PRO A 235 -20.34 27.68 -4.37
CA PRO A 235 -20.19 28.46 -3.14
C PRO A 235 -21.53 28.73 -2.43
N GLY A 236 -21.46 28.90 -1.11
CA GLY A 236 -22.59 29.38 -0.30
C GLY A 236 -23.58 28.30 0.15
N GLN A 237 -23.25 27.02 -0.04
CA GLN A 237 -24.11 25.92 0.41
C GLN A 237 -23.95 25.66 1.92
N PRO A 238 -24.96 25.13 2.62
CA PRO A 238 -24.87 24.87 4.06
C PRO A 238 -23.76 23.90 4.49
N VAL A 239 -23.37 22.98 3.60
CA VAL A 239 -22.32 21.98 3.84
C VAL A 239 -21.14 22.26 2.92
N ALA A 240 -19.93 22.26 3.47
CA ALA A 240 -18.70 22.46 2.73
C ALA A 240 -17.67 21.34 2.95
N LEU A 241 -16.95 20.98 1.88
CA LEU A 241 -15.76 20.13 1.89
C LEU A 241 -14.52 21.01 1.69
N LEU A 242 -13.46 20.76 2.46
CA LEU A 242 -12.18 21.44 2.31
C LEU A 242 -11.11 20.41 2.01
N THR A 243 -10.32 20.68 0.98
CA THR A 243 -9.12 19.94 0.68
C THR A 243 -7.98 20.90 0.44
N SER A 244 -6.81 20.57 1.00
CA SER A 244 -5.58 21.31 0.78
C SER A 244 -4.44 20.38 0.39
N TYR A 245 -3.62 20.81 -0.55
CA TYR A 245 -2.38 20.15 -0.93
C TYR A 245 -1.37 21.16 -1.45
N THR A 246 -0.10 20.77 -1.46
CA THR A 246 1.01 21.57 -1.99
C THR A 246 1.51 21.00 -3.32
N PRO A 247 2.23 21.79 -4.14
CA PRO A 247 2.66 21.35 -5.48
C PRO A 247 3.46 20.03 -5.51
N ASN A 248 4.23 19.72 -4.47
CA ASN A 248 5.03 18.49 -4.40
C ASN A 248 4.19 17.21 -4.34
N ILE A 249 2.92 17.28 -3.94
CA ILE A 249 2.00 16.13 -3.87
C ILE A 249 0.85 16.22 -4.88
N ALA A 250 0.89 17.19 -5.80
CA ALA A 250 -0.18 17.48 -6.74
C ALA A 250 -0.56 16.28 -7.65
N GLY A 251 0.36 15.34 -7.89
CA GLY A 251 0.12 14.15 -8.71
C GLY A 251 -1.06 13.30 -8.22
N TYR A 252 -1.01 12.82 -6.98
CA TYR A 252 -2.14 12.07 -6.40
C TYR A 252 -3.25 12.98 -5.90
N ALA A 253 -2.93 14.19 -5.42
CA ALA A 253 -3.93 15.11 -4.90
C ALA A 253 -4.97 15.50 -5.97
N ALA A 254 -4.56 15.60 -7.24
CA ALA A 254 -5.47 15.85 -8.35
C ALA A 254 -6.50 14.72 -8.58
N LEU A 255 -6.15 13.47 -8.24
CA LEU A 255 -7.09 12.34 -8.27
C LEU A 255 -8.17 12.52 -7.19
N SER A 256 -7.73 12.85 -5.97
CA SER A 256 -8.61 13.14 -4.84
C SER A 256 -9.51 14.35 -5.11
N GLU A 257 -8.94 15.47 -5.57
CA GLU A 257 -9.70 16.68 -5.88
C GLU A 257 -10.83 16.42 -6.87
N ARG A 258 -10.57 15.70 -7.98
CA ARG A 258 -11.62 15.34 -8.95
C ARG A 258 -12.69 14.44 -8.33
N ASN A 259 -12.29 13.50 -7.48
CA ASN A 259 -13.20 12.60 -6.83
C ASN A 259 -14.09 13.31 -5.78
N ILE A 260 -13.53 14.20 -4.97
CA ILE A 260 -14.25 15.02 -3.99
C ILE A 260 -15.15 16.03 -4.70
N ALA A 261 -14.68 16.66 -5.78
CA ALA A 261 -15.51 17.57 -6.58
C ALA A 261 -16.75 16.85 -7.16
N ALA A 262 -16.58 15.63 -7.70
CA ALA A 262 -17.72 14.85 -8.20
C ALA A 262 -18.72 14.49 -7.08
N TYR A 263 -18.23 14.20 -5.87
CA TYR A 263 -19.09 13.95 -4.71
C TYR A 263 -19.83 15.22 -4.26
N ALA A 264 -19.13 16.36 -4.19
CA ALA A 264 -19.72 17.65 -3.84
C ALA A 264 -20.80 18.07 -4.86
N ASP A 265 -20.50 17.93 -6.16
CA ASP A 265 -21.43 18.24 -7.24
C ASP A 265 -22.69 17.35 -7.15
N HIS A 266 -22.55 16.07 -6.78
CA HIS A 266 -23.68 15.14 -6.62
C HIS A 266 -24.62 15.51 -5.46
N HIS A 267 -24.07 15.96 -4.32
CA HIS A 267 -24.86 16.29 -3.12
C HIS A 267 -25.19 17.79 -2.99
N GLY A 268 -24.74 18.62 -3.92
CA GLY A 268 -24.92 20.07 -3.85
C GLY A 268 -24.15 20.73 -2.71
N TYR A 269 -22.95 20.22 -2.38
CA TYR A 269 -22.08 20.80 -1.35
C TYR A 269 -21.15 21.87 -1.93
N THR A 270 -20.68 22.78 -1.08
CA THR A 270 -19.55 23.66 -1.42
C THR A 270 -18.26 22.85 -1.37
N HIS A 271 -17.32 23.09 -2.28
CA HIS A 271 -15.98 22.50 -2.21
C HIS A 271 -14.91 23.58 -2.33
N HIS A 272 -14.15 23.79 -1.27
CA HIS A 272 -12.98 24.67 -1.23
C HIS A 272 -11.71 23.86 -1.49
N VAL A 273 -10.95 24.27 -2.49
CA VAL A 273 -9.70 23.64 -2.88
C VAL A 273 -8.56 24.61 -2.70
N TYR A 274 -7.56 24.22 -1.90
CA TYR A 274 -6.30 24.93 -1.70
C TYR A 274 -5.18 24.10 -2.34
N ARG A 275 -4.68 24.51 -3.51
CA ARG A 275 -3.61 23.82 -4.26
C ARG A 275 -2.20 24.29 -3.89
N ASP A 276 -2.15 25.25 -2.98
CA ASP A 276 -0.94 25.71 -2.30
C ASP A 276 -1.37 26.35 -0.97
N LEU A 277 -0.40 26.59 -0.11
CA LEU A 277 -0.63 27.32 1.14
C LEU A 277 -1.09 28.76 0.84
N PRO A 278 -1.94 29.35 1.72
CA PRO A 278 -2.18 30.79 1.72
C PRO A 278 -0.87 31.59 1.71
N ALA A 279 -0.83 32.71 0.99
CA ALA A 279 0.41 33.45 0.72
C ALA A 279 1.17 33.84 2.01
N ASP A 280 0.46 34.14 3.08
CA ASP A 280 1.00 34.50 4.40
C ASP A 280 1.62 33.32 5.17
N LEU A 281 1.39 32.08 4.72
CA LEU A 281 1.89 30.84 5.35
C LEU A 281 2.92 30.08 4.49
N ARG A 282 3.08 30.47 3.21
CA ARG A 282 3.99 29.79 2.28
C ARG A 282 5.43 29.80 2.81
N GLY A 283 6.06 28.62 2.81
CA GLY A 283 7.44 28.42 3.26
C GLY A 283 7.64 28.49 4.78
N GLN A 284 6.59 28.73 5.56
CA GLN A 284 6.68 28.83 7.03
C GLN A 284 6.17 27.57 7.73
N VAL A 285 5.18 26.89 7.13
CA VAL A 285 4.55 25.69 7.69
C VAL A 285 4.38 24.63 6.60
N ALA A 286 4.35 23.35 7.00
CA ALA A 286 3.91 22.27 6.13
C ALA A 286 2.37 22.27 5.97
N GLY A 287 1.89 21.62 4.91
CA GLY A 287 0.49 21.63 4.49
C GLY A 287 -0.54 21.26 5.56
N ASN A 288 -0.22 20.30 6.43
CA ASN A 288 -1.15 19.77 7.42
C ASN A 288 -1.44 20.74 8.60
N TRP A 289 -0.54 21.68 8.88
CA TRP A 289 -0.69 22.59 10.03
C TRP A 289 -1.80 23.64 9.86
N ILE A 290 -2.33 23.80 8.64
CA ILE A 290 -3.34 24.84 8.36
C ILE A 290 -4.78 24.37 8.62
N LYS A 291 -5.00 23.08 8.89
CA LYS A 291 -6.32 22.46 9.07
C LYS A 291 -7.23 23.27 10.01
N PRO A 292 -6.86 23.54 11.28
CA PRO A 292 -7.77 24.24 12.19
C PRO A 292 -8.08 25.67 11.74
N ARG A 293 -7.09 26.41 11.21
CA ARG A 293 -7.30 27.76 10.68
C ARG A 293 -8.33 27.78 9.54
N LEU A 294 -8.20 26.87 8.58
CA LEU A 294 -9.13 26.78 7.45
C LEU A 294 -10.50 26.28 7.89
N LEU A 295 -10.56 25.29 8.80
CA LEU A 295 -11.81 24.82 9.39
C LEU A 295 -12.56 25.96 10.10
N LEU A 296 -11.88 26.73 10.97
CA LEU A 296 -12.48 27.89 11.66
C LEU A 296 -13.00 28.94 10.69
N LYS A 297 -12.21 29.29 9.67
CA LYS A 297 -12.61 30.26 8.65
C LYS A 297 -13.92 29.85 7.99
N HIS A 298 -13.97 28.64 7.45
CA HIS A 298 -15.11 28.17 6.65
C HIS A 298 -16.30 27.77 7.53
N LEU A 299 -16.07 27.38 8.78
CA LEU A 299 -17.17 27.07 9.70
C LEU A 299 -18.00 28.31 10.03
N ALA A 300 -17.42 29.51 9.94
CA ALA A 300 -18.17 30.76 10.07
C ALA A 300 -19.11 31.04 8.87
N GLU A 301 -18.86 30.41 7.73
CA GLU A 301 -19.60 30.63 6.47
C GLU A 301 -20.63 29.51 6.19
N HIS A 302 -20.51 28.38 6.88
CA HIS A 302 -21.28 27.16 6.61
C HIS A 302 -21.93 26.60 7.89
N ALA A 303 -23.02 25.85 7.72
CA ALA A 303 -23.63 25.11 8.84
C ALA A 303 -22.77 23.91 9.25
N GLN A 304 -22.09 23.28 8.28
CA GLN A 304 -21.21 22.15 8.49
C GLN A 304 -20.00 22.20 7.57
N VAL A 305 -18.86 21.79 8.10
CA VAL A 305 -17.59 21.78 7.38
C VAL A 305 -16.89 20.44 7.57
N ALA A 306 -16.48 19.81 6.48
CA ALA A 306 -15.66 18.61 6.49
C ALA A 306 -14.25 18.91 5.96
N TRP A 307 -13.24 18.53 6.71
CA TRP A 307 -11.88 18.41 6.20
C TRP A 307 -11.70 17.07 5.49
N VAL A 308 -11.03 17.07 4.34
CA VAL A 308 -10.69 15.86 3.57
C VAL A 308 -9.24 15.98 3.09
N ASP A 309 -8.35 15.13 3.62
CA ASP A 309 -6.96 15.04 3.18
C ASP A 309 -6.85 14.65 1.69
N ALA A 310 -5.79 15.12 1.04
CA ALA A 310 -5.60 14.98 -0.41
C ALA A 310 -5.24 13.55 -0.87
N ASP A 311 -5.00 12.66 0.08
CA ASP A 311 -4.83 11.22 -0.12
C ASP A 311 -6.07 10.44 0.35
N ILE A 312 -7.26 11.03 0.29
CA ILE A 312 -8.54 10.34 0.48
C ILE A 312 -9.29 10.22 -0.84
N LEU A 313 -9.92 9.06 -1.06
CA LEU A 313 -10.97 8.89 -2.08
C LEU A 313 -12.30 8.50 -1.43
N ILE A 314 -13.38 9.14 -1.85
CA ILE A 314 -14.77 8.78 -1.58
C ILE A 314 -15.21 7.72 -2.59
N HIS A 315 -15.43 6.51 -2.07
CA HIS A 315 -15.77 5.31 -2.83
C HIS A 315 -17.27 5.19 -3.08
N ASP A 316 -18.10 5.36 -2.04
CA ASP A 316 -19.55 5.43 -2.20
C ASP A 316 -19.99 6.89 -2.32
N ARG A 317 -20.22 7.34 -3.55
CA ARG A 317 -20.63 8.72 -3.82
C ARG A 317 -22.10 8.99 -3.50
N THR A 318 -22.92 7.96 -3.27
CA THR A 318 -24.36 8.12 -3.04
C THR A 318 -24.70 8.43 -1.59
N ARG A 319 -23.81 8.05 -0.66
CA ARG A 319 -24.01 8.27 0.77
C ARG A 319 -23.73 9.73 1.17
N PRO A 320 -24.69 10.46 1.77
CA PRO A 320 -24.51 11.86 2.16
C PRO A 320 -23.73 11.99 3.48
N LEU A 321 -23.05 13.13 3.68
CA LEU A 321 -22.30 13.42 4.92
C LEU A 321 -23.15 13.35 6.19
N ALA A 322 -24.43 13.74 6.12
CA ALA A 322 -25.36 13.69 7.24
C ALA A 322 -25.47 12.27 7.85
N SER A 323 -25.31 11.23 7.04
CA SER A 323 -25.34 9.83 7.49
C SER A 323 -24.14 9.44 8.37
N ILE A 324 -23.05 10.20 8.29
CA ILE A 324 -21.81 9.97 9.06
C ILE A 324 -21.93 10.60 10.45
N LEU A 325 -22.47 11.83 10.49
CA LEU A 325 -22.71 12.55 11.74
C LEU A 325 -23.72 11.82 12.63
N ARG A 326 -24.73 11.17 12.04
CA ARG A 326 -25.82 10.48 12.77
C ARG A 326 -26.47 11.41 13.83
N GLY A 327 -26.68 12.67 13.44
CA GLY A 327 -27.27 13.71 14.31
C GLY A 327 -26.31 14.34 15.33
N ARG A 328 -25.03 13.93 15.38
CA ARG A 328 -24.01 14.54 16.25
C ARG A 328 -23.41 15.79 15.62
N PRO A 329 -22.86 16.73 16.41
CA PRO A 329 -22.23 17.94 15.88
C PRO A 329 -20.84 17.68 15.29
N VAL A 330 -20.21 16.54 15.59
CA VAL A 330 -18.86 16.18 15.14
C VAL A 330 -18.79 14.73 14.67
N ALA A 331 -17.95 14.44 13.68
CA ALA A 331 -17.57 13.09 13.28
C ALA A 331 -16.05 12.94 13.24
N LEU A 332 -15.53 12.00 14.04
CA LEU A 332 -14.11 11.62 14.13
C LEU A 332 -14.01 10.10 13.96
N ALA A 333 -13.09 9.61 13.13
CA ALA A 333 -12.88 8.16 12.92
C ALA A 333 -11.72 7.66 13.77
N ARG A 334 -11.87 6.50 14.41
CA ARG A 334 -10.76 5.83 15.09
C ARG A 334 -9.61 5.60 14.11
N ASP A 335 -8.40 5.84 14.58
CA ASP A 335 -7.21 5.55 13.79
C ASP A 335 -6.94 4.04 13.82
N VAL A 336 -6.41 3.52 12.71
CA VAL A 336 -5.86 2.15 12.69
C VAL A 336 -4.48 2.12 13.36
N SER A 337 -3.83 3.28 13.44
CA SER A 337 -2.51 3.44 14.06
C SER A 337 -2.59 3.71 15.57
N GLY A 338 -1.46 4.06 16.19
CA GLY A 338 -1.35 4.28 17.64
C GLY A 338 -2.05 5.53 18.20
N TYR A 339 -2.80 6.30 17.41
CA TYR A 339 -3.52 7.49 17.86
C TYR A 339 -5.01 7.21 18.12
N GLU A 340 -5.65 8.08 18.91
CA GLU A 340 -7.05 7.94 19.30
C GLU A 340 -8.01 8.08 18.12
N PHE A 341 -7.73 8.99 17.19
CA PHE A 341 -8.49 9.19 15.96
C PHE A 341 -7.58 9.77 14.86
N ASN A 342 -7.99 9.61 13.61
CA ASN A 342 -7.25 10.10 12.46
C ASN A 342 -7.78 11.48 12.00
N SER A 343 -6.90 12.48 11.81
CA SER A 343 -7.28 13.85 11.43
C SER A 343 -7.39 14.08 9.92
N GLY A 344 -7.32 13.03 9.10
CA GLY A 344 -7.42 13.13 7.65
C GLY A 344 -8.83 13.35 7.13
N PHE A 345 -9.84 12.90 7.87
CA PHE A 345 -11.22 13.27 7.63
C PHE A 345 -11.93 13.58 8.95
N MET A 346 -12.49 14.79 9.04
CA MET A 346 -13.22 15.26 10.21
C MET A 346 -14.37 16.15 9.77
N VAL A 347 -15.52 16.04 10.43
CA VAL A 347 -16.68 16.90 10.15
C VAL A 347 -17.07 17.65 11.42
N PHE A 348 -17.31 18.97 11.29
CA PHE A 348 -17.72 19.85 12.37
C PHE A 348 -18.98 20.62 11.98
N SER A 349 -19.95 20.69 12.88
CA SER A 349 -21.12 21.56 12.77
C SER A 349 -20.85 22.90 13.43
N ASN A 350 -21.43 23.97 12.90
CA ASN A 350 -21.26 25.33 13.41
C ASN A 350 -22.02 25.48 14.73
N THR A 351 -21.36 25.05 15.81
CA THR A 351 -21.85 25.08 17.18
C THR A 351 -20.77 25.67 18.08
N PRO A 352 -21.13 26.31 19.21
CA PRO A 352 -20.14 26.85 20.14
C PRO A 352 -19.11 25.81 20.59
N ALA A 353 -19.54 24.56 20.85
CA ALA A 353 -18.65 23.49 21.28
C ALA A 353 -17.60 23.12 20.23
N CYS A 354 -17.98 23.00 18.96
CA CYS A 354 -17.03 22.72 17.87
C CYS A 354 -16.09 23.90 17.62
N ILE A 355 -16.58 25.13 17.73
CA ILE A 355 -15.75 26.34 17.59
C ILE A 355 -14.70 26.40 18.69
N THR A 356 -15.09 26.29 19.96
CA THR A 356 -14.16 26.28 21.10
C THR A 356 -13.11 25.17 20.98
N TYR A 357 -13.52 23.98 20.53
CA TYR A 357 -12.57 22.90 20.26
C TYR A 357 -11.55 23.26 19.17
N LEU A 358 -12.00 23.78 18.02
CA LEU A 358 -11.10 24.16 16.92
C LEU A 358 -10.19 25.34 17.29
N GLU A 359 -10.70 26.32 18.06
CA GLU A 359 -9.90 27.42 18.62
C GLU A 359 -8.81 26.89 19.57
N ARG A 360 -9.15 25.87 20.39
CA ARG A 360 -8.17 25.22 21.26
C ARG A 360 -7.09 24.49 20.46
N VAL A 361 -7.46 23.76 19.41
CA VAL A 361 -6.50 23.12 18.50
C VAL A 361 -5.60 24.18 17.85
N GLN A 362 -6.18 25.28 17.36
CA GLN A 362 -5.41 26.38 16.76
C GLN A 362 -4.40 26.96 17.75
N ALA A 363 -4.82 27.26 18.98
CA ALA A 363 -3.94 27.80 20.01
C ALA A 363 -2.77 26.84 20.34
N LEU A 364 -3.06 25.54 20.46
CA LEU A 364 -2.03 24.53 20.66
C LEU A 364 -1.03 24.46 19.50
N ILE A 365 -1.52 24.55 18.26
CA ILE A 365 -0.67 24.58 17.07
C ILE A 365 0.15 25.88 17.02
N ASP A 366 -0.40 27.03 17.38
CA ASP A 366 0.31 28.31 17.36
C ASP A 366 1.57 28.28 18.22
N ASP A 367 1.54 27.58 19.36
CA ASP A 367 2.67 27.41 20.28
C ASP A 367 3.78 26.46 19.76
N VAL A 368 3.52 25.67 18.71
CA VAL A 368 4.50 24.75 18.12
C VAL A 368 5.63 25.51 17.41
N GLN A 369 6.88 25.19 17.79
CA GLN A 369 8.06 25.87 17.26
C GLN A 369 8.49 25.36 15.88
N ASP A 370 8.48 24.04 15.63
CA ASP A 370 8.87 23.45 14.34
C ASP A 370 7.66 22.90 13.60
N LYS A 371 7.26 23.61 12.55
CA LYS A 371 6.15 23.25 11.65
C LYS A 371 6.64 22.90 10.24
N ARG A 372 7.96 22.70 10.04
CA ARG A 372 8.55 22.55 8.69
C ARG A 372 8.26 21.20 8.04
N GLY A 373 8.01 20.17 8.84
CA GLY A 373 7.64 18.83 8.38
C GLY A 373 6.20 18.49 8.74
N VAL A 374 5.57 17.61 7.96
CA VAL A 374 4.21 17.13 8.25
C VAL A 374 4.14 16.29 9.54
N TYR A 375 5.24 15.64 9.92
CA TYR A 375 5.38 14.87 11.16
C TYR A 375 6.23 15.58 12.23
N ALA A 376 6.68 16.82 11.97
CA ALA A 376 7.44 17.58 12.96
C ALA A 376 6.58 17.75 14.23
N SER A 377 7.19 17.65 15.41
CA SER A 377 6.47 17.80 16.68
C SER A 377 5.23 16.90 16.85
N GLY A 378 5.19 15.73 16.19
CA GLY A 378 4.07 14.78 16.24
C GLY A 378 2.97 15.00 15.20
N GLY A 379 3.08 16.05 14.35
CA GLY A 379 2.08 16.41 13.34
C GLY A 379 0.81 17.04 13.94
N ASP A 380 -0.03 17.63 13.09
CA ASP A 380 -1.31 18.26 13.46
C ASP A 380 -2.24 17.30 14.22
N GLN A 381 -2.27 16.02 13.84
CA GLN A 381 -3.13 14.99 14.46
C GLN A 381 -2.92 14.90 15.98
N ALA A 382 -1.69 15.00 16.46
CA ALA A 382 -1.40 14.95 17.89
C ALA A 382 -2.09 16.08 18.67
N PHE A 383 -2.22 17.27 18.06
CA PHE A 383 -2.84 18.44 18.70
C PHE A 383 -4.37 18.40 18.65
N PHE A 384 -4.94 17.85 17.56
CA PHE A 384 -6.37 17.51 17.52
C PHE A 384 -6.72 16.51 18.63
N VAL A 385 -5.92 15.45 18.78
CA VAL A 385 -6.09 14.44 19.84
C VAL A 385 -5.94 15.05 21.24
N ALA A 386 -4.93 15.89 21.46
CA ALA A 386 -4.72 16.54 22.75
C ALA A 386 -5.91 17.43 23.15
N ALA A 387 -6.38 18.30 22.26
CA ALA A 387 -7.56 19.13 22.52
C ALA A 387 -8.82 18.29 22.75
N TRP A 388 -8.95 17.15 22.08
CA TRP A 388 -10.09 16.25 22.23
C TRP A 388 -10.09 15.60 23.62
N ALA A 389 -8.92 15.17 24.09
CA ALA A 389 -8.75 14.65 25.43
C ALA A 389 -9.09 15.71 26.49
N GLU A 390 -8.60 16.95 26.32
CA GLU A 390 -8.94 18.08 27.20
C GLU A 390 -10.44 18.40 27.23
N ALA A 391 -11.13 18.24 26.09
CA ALA A 391 -12.57 18.46 25.96
C ALA A 391 -13.43 17.33 26.58
N GLY A 392 -12.82 16.30 27.19
CA GLY A 392 -13.52 15.18 27.82
C GLY A 392 -13.64 13.93 26.94
N GLY A 393 -12.93 13.89 25.81
CA GLY A 393 -12.79 12.70 24.98
C GLY A 393 -14.11 12.13 24.47
N ASP A 394 -14.25 10.80 24.52
CA ASP A 394 -15.44 10.09 24.01
C ASP A 394 -16.73 10.47 24.75
N ALA A 395 -16.65 11.01 25.97
CA ALA A 395 -17.84 11.44 26.71
C ALA A 395 -18.50 12.68 26.09
N VAL A 396 -17.73 13.51 25.39
CA VAL A 396 -18.19 14.78 24.78
C VAL A 396 -18.20 14.71 23.27
N MET A 397 -17.16 14.10 22.68
CA MET A 397 -16.99 13.95 21.23
C MET A 397 -16.73 12.48 20.88
N PRO A 398 -17.76 11.62 20.88
CA PRO A 398 -17.59 10.19 20.65
C PRO A 398 -17.00 9.89 19.28
N ARG A 399 -15.92 9.11 19.26
CA ARG A 399 -15.32 8.61 18.01
C ARG A 399 -16.20 7.54 17.37
N SER A 400 -16.15 7.46 16.05
CA SER A 400 -16.71 6.35 15.27
C SER A 400 -15.79 5.13 15.30
N ASP A 401 -16.15 4.08 14.57
CA ASP A 401 -15.27 2.96 14.22
C ASP A 401 -14.25 3.33 13.10
N GLY A 402 -13.46 2.36 12.65
CA GLY A 402 -12.44 2.51 11.58
C GLY A 402 -12.88 2.06 10.18
N VAL A 403 -14.15 1.64 9.99
CA VAL A 403 -14.66 1.08 8.72
C VAL A 403 -15.81 1.91 8.12
N SER A 404 -16.51 2.68 8.93
CA SER A 404 -17.67 3.50 8.53
C SER A 404 -17.28 4.67 7.63
N PHE A 405 -16.10 5.25 7.86
CA PHE A 405 -15.48 6.34 7.11
C PHE A 405 -14.01 6.50 7.51
N ASN A 406 -13.23 7.21 6.71
CA ASN A 406 -11.79 7.43 6.86
C ASN A 406 -10.98 6.13 7.03
N SER A 407 -11.38 5.08 6.30
CA SER A 407 -10.84 3.74 6.50
C SER A 407 -9.46 3.58 5.88
N HIS A 408 -8.57 2.89 6.59
CA HIS A 408 -7.29 2.49 6.00
C HIS A 408 -7.52 1.46 4.88
N PRO A 409 -6.74 1.48 3.78
CA PRO A 409 -6.91 0.53 2.68
C PRO A 409 -6.86 -0.95 3.09
N ALA A 410 -6.15 -1.30 4.17
CA ALA A 410 -6.13 -2.67 4.71
C ALA A 410 -7.47 -3.12 5.31
N LEU A 411 -8.39 -2.19 5.57
CA LEU A 411 -9.74 -2.44 6.06
C LEU A 411 -10.80 -2.31 4.95
N TYR A 412 -10.36 -2.19 3.69
CA TYR A 412 -11.27 -2.02 2.55
C TYR A 412 -12.17 -3.24 2.33
N ASP A 413 -13.44 -2.94 2.09
CA ASP A 413 -14.44 -3.87 1.59
C ASP A 413 -15.32 -3.19 0.52
N GLY A 414 -16.25 -3.96 -0.08
CA GLY A 414 -17.13 -3.45 -1.13
C GLY A 414 -18.05 -2.31 -0.71
N ASP A 415 -18.29 -2.14 0.60
CA ASP A 415 -19.24 -1.18 1.18
C ASP A 415 -18.53 0.05 1.79
N SER A 416 -17.21 0.12 1.68
CA SER A 416 -16.39 1.18 2.24
C SER A 416 -16.79 2.54 1.67
N PHE A 417 -17.14 3.48 2.54
CA PHE A 417 -17.57 4.82 2.11
C PHE A 417 -16.42 5.65 1.52
N MET A 418 -15.25 5.64 2.19
CA MET A 418 -14.06 6.33 1.74
C MET A 418 -12.81 5.61 2.26
N LEU A 419 -11.72 5.70 1.49
CA LEU A 419 -10.42 5.18 1.88
C LEU A 419 -9.41 6.32 2.01
N HIS A 420 -8.59 6.25 3.05
CA HIS A 420 -7.50 7.16 3.34
C HIS A 420 -6.17 6.47 3.14
N TYR A 421 -5.47 6.81 2.05
CA TYR A 421 -4.22 6.19 1.60
C TYR A 421 -3.00 6.71 2.38
N MET A 422 -3.15 6.81 3.70
CA MET A 422 -2.10 7.20 4.64
C MET A 422 -1.00 6.14 4.73
N GLY A 423 0.21 6.57 5.09
CA GLY A 423 1.36 5.68 5.23
C GLY A 423 1.95 5.16 3.92
N TYR A 424 1.35 5.45 2.77
CA TYR A 424 1.87 5.04 1.47
C TYR A 424 2.87 6.04 0.87
N PRO A 425 3.97 5.55 0.26
CA PRO A 425 4.85 6.33 -0.62
C PRO A 425 4.07 7.08 -1.72
N ASP A 426 4.43 8.32 -2.04
CA ASP A 426 3.68 9.15 -2.99
C ASP A 426 3.40 8.46 -4.33
N ARG A 427 4.37 7.76 -4.91
CA ARG A 427 4.21 7.08 -6.22
C ARG A 427 3.33 5.83 -6.13
N LEU A 428 3.50 5.01 -5.08
CA LEU A 428 2.63 3.87 -4.84
C LEU A 428 1.21 4.34 -4.54
N ARG A 429 1.07 5.36 -3.69
CA ARG A 429 -0.19 6.02 -3.38
C ARG A 429 -0.88 6.50 -4.65
N THR A 430 -0.16 7.20 -5.52
CA THR A 430 -0.69 7.66 -6.83
C THR A 430 -1.22 6.50 -7.65
N LEU A 431 -0.45 5.41 -7.76
CA LEU A 431 -0.85 4.22 -8.51
C LEU A 431 -2.15 3.59 -7.98
N VAL A 432 -2.22 3.36 -6.66
CA VAL A 432 -3.38 2.73 -6.02
C VAL A 432 -4.60 3.65 -6.11
N MET A 433 -4.43 4.94 -5.83
CA MET A 433 -5.51 5.93 -5.96
C MET A 433 -6.01 6.03 -7.41
N GLN A 434 -5.12 5.94 -8.39
CA GLN A 434 -5.51 5.97 -9.80
C GLN A 434 -6.35 4.75 -10.17
N HIS A 435 -5.93 3.56 -9.75
CA HIS A 435 -6.70 2.33 -9.93
C HIS A 435 -8.10 2.48 -9.30
N ASP A 436 -8.17 2.88 -8.04
CA ASP A 436 -9.44 2.96 -7.31
C ASP A 436 -10.35 4.06 -7.87
N ALA A 437 -9.80 5.23 -8.25
CA ALA A 437 -10.56 6.29 -8.91
C ALA A 437 -11.21 5.82 -10.23
N GLN A 438 -10.51 4.97 -11.00
CA GLN A 438 -11.07 4.36 -12.21
C GLN A 438 -12.19 3.37 -11.89
N GLN A 439 -12.04 2.53 -10.86
CA GLN A 439 -13.08 1.59 -10.44
C GLN A 439 -14.34 2.33 -9.93
N ILE A 440 -14.16 3.35 -9.10
CA ILE A 440 -15.25 4.21 -8.63
C ILE A 440 -15.99 4.84 -9.83
N ALA A 441 -15.26 5.38 -10.81
CA ALA A 441 -15.87 5.96 -12.00
C ALA A 441 -16.66 4.92 -12.82
N ARG A 442 -16.14 3.70 -12.98
CA ARG A 442 -16.84 2.61 -13.70
C ARG A 442 -18.13 2.18 -13.00
N ARG A 443 -18.08 1.99 -11.68
CA ARG A 443 -19.24 1.62 -10.85
C ARG A 443 -20.37 2.64 -10.99
N HIS A 444 -20.04 3.93 -10.92
CA HIS A 444 -21.05 5.00 -11.05
C HIS A 444 -21.48 5.31 -12.49
N ALA A 445 -20.73 4.86 -13.50
CA ALA A 445 -21.13 4.93 -14.92
C ALA A 445 -22.07 3.77 -15.32
N GLY A 446 -22.38 2.83 -14.43
CA GLY A 446 -23.18 1.63 -14.74
C GLY A 446 -22.45 0.59 -15.59
N ALA A 447 -21.12 0.66 -15.66
CA ALA A 447 -20.32 -0.36 -16.32
C ALA A 447 -20.18 -1.60 -15.43
N PRO A 448 -20.37 -2.83 -15.94
CA PRO A 448 -20.24 -4.04 -15.14
C PRO A 448 -18.82 -4.17 -14.57
N ASP A 449 -18.74 -4.56 -13.29
CA ASP A 449 -17.47 -4.83 -12.60
C ASP A 449 -16.89 -6.16 -13.14
N PRO A 450 -15.68 -6.17 -13.73
CA PRO A 450 -15.07 -7.38 -14.29
C PRO A 450 -14.73 -8.44 -13.23
N ALA A 451 -14.79 -8.10 -11.93
CA ALA A 451 -14.46 -9.00 -10.83
C ALA A 451 -15.69 -9.60 -10.11
N THR A 452 -16.92 -9.31 -10.54
CA THR A 452 -18.11 -9.94 -9.94
C THR A 452 -18.37 -11.27 -10.66
N PRO A 453 -18.25 -12.44 -9.99
CA PRO A 453 -18.70 -13.68 -10.59
C PRO A 453 -20.21 -13.56 -10.86
N PRO A 454 -20.73 -14.11 -11.96
CA PRO A 454 -22.16 -14.16 -12.15
C PRO A 454 -22.78 -14.94 -10.98
N ASN A 455 -23.72 -14.31 -10.27
CA ASN A 455 -24.52 -14.99 -9.26
C ASN A 455 -25.23 -16.17 -9.92
N GLY A 456 -24.82 -17.39 -9.56
CA GLY A 456 -25.43 -18.65 -9.95
C GLY A 456 -25.52 -19.55 -8.73
#